data_AF-I0IQQ2-F1
#
_entry.id   AF-I0IQQ2-F1
#
_cell.length_a   1.000
_cell.length_b   1.000
_cell.length_c   1.000
_cell.angle_alpha   90.00
_cell.angle_beta   90.00
_cell.angle_gamma   90.00
#
_symmetry.space_group_name_H-M   'P 1'
#
loop_
_entity.id
_entity.type
_entity.pdbx_description
1 polymer ?
#
loop_
_entity_poly.entity_id
_entity_poly.type
_entity_poly.pdbx_seq_one_letter_code
_entity_poly.pdbx_strand_id
1 'polypeptide(L)'
;MKELKKFLTLQVAGAFFLAVLLVPATTGKASAESEQWSVPVAPGGPFDRVYYPQNAPVGPDTHFGPRSWTQMNLGPKHNAAVDISEKSPEWFHRGVFWRYAEARAWPLSRKIAFGAKTYGEVEAGAVQTQFYGNALGVSEVDGVVYAESDDMFAYALNARTGQLIWRTSPVGNHLMGNPLVKGHFVYLASGGVGFNFANVVRFSKKGRAVRGMDVSYNGIYALDRTDGHLIWHRGSVGEAMPTPAIDGNVLYFATGSGSVHALDRRTGRPLWTTHLKGNDNMSSPAIDHGQLFLAMATPPRLYSLSAKTGKLLWSRTIKGAANTGMGDVSPAVGNGIVIMDTVTNPAMIHGKPTLDPVVEAFDAKTGKSLWVRSLGRGPKPPAFKGGVPMIHENTVYVGSPVNGAYEALDLATGKLLWRWSRIKAARGAPTFYKNRLFISGEDILYMLDPRTGKETGSVKIGGRMGIVSPTIVGGTAYLANTWDWIVAVPVGKFVNP
;
A
#
# COMPACT_ATOMS: atom_id res chain seq x y z
N MET A 1 -1.26 -1.97 -53.91
CA MET A 1 0.21 -1.81 -53.77
C MET A 1 0.86 -0.95 -54.88
N LYS A 2 0.08 -0.21 -55.66
CA LYS A 2 0.41 1.04 -56.35
C LYS A 2 -0.77 1.96 -56.03
N GLU A 3 -0.56 3.26 -55.79
CA GLU A 3 -1.50 4.23 -55.16
C GLU A 3 -1.43 4.43 -53.63
N LEU A 4 -0.26 4.19 -52.99
CA LEU A 4 -0.01 4.73 -51.63
C LEU A 4 1.46 5.18 -51.44
N LYS A 5 2.06 5.76 -52.48
CA LYS A 5 3.46 6.24 -52.50
C LYS A 5 3.64 7.67 -53.04
N LYS A 6 2.56 8.45 -53.16
CA LYS A 6 2.60 9.83 -53.69
C LYS A 6 2.32 10.95 -52.67
N PHE A 7 2.39 10.65 -51.37
CA PHE A 7 2.22 11.64 -50.29
C PHE A 7 3.44 11.78 -49.37
N LEU A 8 4.63 11.48 -49.88
CA LEU A 8 5.85 11.52 -49.06
C LEU A 8 7.07 11.99 -49.84
N THR A 9 6.98 13.20 -50.42
CA THR A 9 8.15 14.06 -50.69
C THR A 9 7.66 15.42 -51.21
N LEU A 10 7.42 16.38 -50.32
CA LEU A 10 7.61 17.79 -50.66
C LEU A 10 8.22 18.50 -49.44
N GLN A 11 9.50 18.85 -49.63
CA GLN A 11 10.34 19.80 -48.92
C GLN A 11 9.83 20.40 -47.60
N VAL A 12 10.44 19.92 -46.53
CA VAL A 12 10.67 20.69 -45.30
C VAL A 12 11.73 21.75 -45.62
N ALA A 13 11.28 22.96 -45.90
CA ALA A 13 12.06 24.18 -45.82
C ALA A 13 11.18 25.24 -45.14
N GLY A 14 11.08 25.14 -43.82
CA GLY A 14 10.35 26.07 -42.97
C GLY A 14 11.05 26.12 -41.63
N ALA A 15 11.74 27.23 -41.38
CA ALA A 15 12.42 27.50 -40.13
C ALA A 15 11.43 27.41 -38.95
N PHE A 16 11.56 26.39 -38.12
CA PHE A 16 10.96 26.41 -36.80
C PHE A 16 11.82 27.33 -35.93
N PHE A 17 11.38 28.57 -35.77
CA PHE A 17 11.83 29.43 -34.70
C PHE A 17 11.50 28.73 -33.37
N LEU A 18 12.53 28.29 -32.66
CA LEU A 18 12.43 27.89 -31.27
C LEU A 18 12.18 29.17 -30.47
N ALA A 19 10.91 29.48 -30.20
CA ALA A 19 10.58 30.50 -29.20
C ALA A 19 10.94 29.94 -27.82
N VAL A 20 12.19 30.16 -27.42
CA VAL A 20 12.58 30.09 -26.02
C VAL A 20 11.82 31.22 -25.33
N LEU A 21 10.77 30.88 -24.60
CA LEU A 21 10.16 31.79 -23.62
C LEU A 21 11.20 31.98 -22.50
N LEU A 22 12.10 32.94 -22.70
CA LEU A 22 12.84 33.58 -21.63
C LEU A 22 11.82 34.34 -20.78
N VAL A 23 11.42 33.74 -19.66
CA VAL A 23 10.75 34.46 -18.58
C VAL A 23 11.78 35.45 -18.03
N PRO A 24 11.52 36.77 -18.03
CA PRO A 24 12.45 37.72 -17.44
C PRO A 24 12.50 37.49 -15.93
N ALA A 25 13.71 37.41 -15.38
CA ALA A 25 13.94 37.40 -13.95
C ALA A 25 13.49 38.75 -13.36
N THR A 26 12.28 38.80 -12.84
CA THR A 26 11.81 39.93 -12.04
C THR A 26 12.34 39.76 -10.62
N THR A 27 13.32 40.60 -10.27
CA THR A 27 13.76 40.84 -8.89
C THR A 27 12.69 41.63 -8.15
N GLY A 28 11.58 40.98 -7.82
CA GLY A 28 10.54 41.50 -6.93
C GLY A 28 10.46 40.59 -5.71
N LYS A 29 10.56 41.17 -4.51
CA LYS A 29 10.22 40.48 -3.26
C LYS A 29 8.77 40.02 -3.34
N ALA A 30 8.55 38.75 -3.67
CA ALA A 30 7.24 38.12 -3.59
C ALA A 30 6.82 38.11 -2.11
N SER A 31 5.81 38.91 -1.78
CA SER A 31 5.02 38.70 -0.57
C SER A 31 4.44 37.28 -0.63
N ALA A 32 4.54 36.56 0.48
CA ALA A 32 4.00 35.21 0.63
C ALA A 32 2.45 35.26 0.66
N GLU A 33 1.83 35.54 -0.49
CA GLU A 33 0.48 35.08 -0.74
C GLU A 33 0.58 33.56 -0.93
N SER A 34 -0.16 32.81 -0.11
CA SER A 34 -0.23 31.36 -0.19
C SER A 34 -0.64 30.97 -1.61
N GLU A 35 0.26 30.36 -2.39
CA GLU A 35 -0.13 29.60 -3.58
C GLU A 35 -1.18 28.58 -3.12
N GLN A 36 -2.45 28.89 -3.36
CA GLN A 36 -3.54 27.98 -3.05
C GLN A 36 -3.44 26.85 -4.07
N TRP A 37 -3.04 25.66 -3.63
CA TRP A 37 -2.93 24.49 -4.48
C TRP A 37 -4.32 24.16 -5.04
N SER A 38 -4.55 24.52 -6.30
CA SER A 38 -5.80 24.22 -7.00
C SER A 38 -5.69 22.89 -7.73
N VAL A 39 -6.65 21.99 -7.49
CA VAL A 39 -6.84 20.76 -8.27
C VAL A 39 -8.14 20.84 -9.09
N PRO A 40 -8.27 20.08 -10.19
CA PRO A 40 -9.49 20.06 -11.01
C PRO A 40 -10.71 19.41 -10.31
N VAL A 41 -11.23 20.04 -9.26
CA VAL A 41 -12.41 19.63 -8.50
C VAL A 41 -13.46 20.73 -8.58
N ALA A 42 -14.67 20.39 -9.03
CA ALA A 42 -15.78 21.33 -9.09
C ALA A 42 -16.39 21.52 -7.70
N PRO A 43 -16.41 22.74 -7.12
CA PRO A 43 -17.08 23.00 -5.85
C PRO A 43 -18.57 22.62 -5.90
N GLY A 44 -19.06 21.94 -4.86
CA GLY A 44 -20.40 21.35 -4.79
C GLY A 44 -20.61 20.12 -5.67
N GLY A 45 -19.60 19.69 -6.43
CA GLY A 45 -19.63 18.49 -7.25
C GLY A 45 -19.48 17.19 -6.44
N PRO A 46 -19.63 16.02 -7.07
CA PRO A 46 -19.57 14.73 -6.38
C PRO A 46 -18.19 14.39 -5.78
N PHE A 47 -17.12 14.97 -6.34
CA PHE A 47 -15.75 14.82 -5.84
C PHE A 47 -15.34 15.94 -4.87
N ASP A 48 -16.22 16.92 -4.64
CA ASP A 48 -15.93 17.96 -3.67
C ASP A 48 -15.85 17.35 -2.26
N ARG A 49 -15.04 18.01 -1.45
CA ARG A 49 -14.80 17.63 -0.07
C ARG A 49 -16.07 17.80 0.74
N VAL A 50 -16.38 16.79 1.56
CA VAL A 50 -17.46 16.83 2.54
C VAL A 50 -16.85 16.80 3.93
N TYR A 51 -17.31 17.68 4.83
CA TYR A 51 -16.82 17.79 6.21
C TYR A 51 -17.97 17.94 7.22
N TYR A 52 -17.96 17.08 8.23
CA TYR A 52 -18.91 16.98 9.33
C TYR A 52 -18.16 17.07 10.67
N PRO A 53 -17.75 18.27 11.13
CA PRO A 53 -16.98 18.47 12.36
C PRO A 53 -17.65 17.86 13.60
N GLN A 54 -18.98 17.84 13.64
CA GLN A 54 -19.76 17.28 14.74
C GLN A 54 -19.53 15.78 14.98
N ASN A 55 -18.99 15.07 13.99
CA ASN A 55 -18.68 13.64 14.10
C ASN A 55 -17.25 13.39 14.60
N ALA A 56 -16.40 14.42 14.74
CA ALA A 56 -15.04 14.25 15.24
C ALA A 56 -15.01 13.68 16.67
N PRO A 57 -13.98 12.91 17.06
CA PRO A 57 -13.84 12.44 18.44
C PRO A 57 -13.76 13.65 19.40
N VAL A 58 -14.32 13.50 20.60
CA VAL A 58 -14.36 14.55 21.62
C VAL A 58 -13.87 14.04 22.96
N GLY A 59 -13.31 14.95 23.76
CA GLY A 59 -12.85 14.66 25.11
C GLY A 59 -11.87 13.49 25.15
N PRO A 60 -12.10 12.46 26.00
CA PRO A 60 -11.21 11.31 26.10
C PRO A 60 -10.92 10.63 24.76
N ASP A 61 -11.88 10.54 23.85
CA ASP A 61 -11.75 9.78 22.61
C ASP A 61 -10.66 10.33 21.66
N THR A 62 -10.16 11.55 21.90
CA THR A 62 -9.09 12.22 21.11
C THR A 62 -7.66 11.87 21.55
N HIS A 63 -7.49 11.01 22.54
CA HIS A 63 -6.19 10.80 23.20
C HIS A 63 -5.73 9.35 23.31
N PHE A 64 -6.38 8.45 22.58
CA PHE A 64 -6.11 7.02 22.63
C PHE A 64 -5.81 6.47 21.23
N GLY A 65 -5.05 5.37 21.19
CA GLY A 65 -4.43 4.88 19.97
C GLY A 65 -3.03 5.48 19.74
N PRO A 66 -2.38 5.15 18.61
CA PRO A 66 -1.11 5.75 18.26
C PRO A 66 -1.29 7.23 17.90
N ARG A 67 -0.24 8.02 18.14
CA ARG A 67 -0.22 9.48 17.82
C ARG A 67 0.20 9.78 16.38
N SER A 68 0.63 8.76 15.65
CA SER A 68 1.04 8.86 14.26
C SER A 68 1.05 7.50 13.59
N TRP A 69 0.87 7.52 12.28
CA TRP A 69 1.01 6.38 11.39
C TRP A 69 2.02 6.74 10.30
N THR A 70 3.20 6.12 10.32
CA THR A 70 4.35 6.62 9.53
C THR A 70 4.80 5.72 8.40
N GLN A 71 4.35 4.47 8.35
CA GLN A 71 4.68 3.53 7.28
C GLN A 71 3.47 2.63 7.01
N MET A 72 3.53 1.84 5.95
CA MET A 72 2.56 0.77 5.70
C MET A 72 2.43 -0.12 6.94
N ASN A 73 1.21 -0.45 7.36
CA ASN A 73 0.95 -1.28 8.55
C ASN A 73 1.69 -0.79 9.81
N LEU A 74 1.58 0.52 10.11
CA LEU A 74 2.10 1.24 11.28
C LEU A 74 3.61 1.46 11.32
N GLY A 75 4.42 0.52 10.82
CA GLY A 75 5.88 0.59 10.92
C GLY A 75 6.60 -0.45 10.05
N PRO A 76 7.94 -0.45 10.05
CA PRO A 76 8.74 -1.26 9.12
C PRO A 76 8.58 -2.78 9.36
N LYS A 77 8.07 -3.16 10.53
CA LYS A 77 7.78 -4.56 10.90
C LYS A 77 6.44 -5.07 10.37
N HIS A 78 5.60 -4.18 9.83
CA HIS A 78 4.23 -4.46 9.36
C HIS A 78 3.29 -5.06 10.41
N ASN A 79 3.47 -4.72 11.70
CA ASN A 79 2.59 -5.17 12.77
C ASN A 79 1.71 -4.00 13.26
N ALA A 80 0.50 -3.87 12.70
CA ALA A 80 -0.44 -2.80 12.98
C ALA A 80 -1.24 -3.05 14.27
N ALA A 81 -0.54 -3.14 15.40
CA ALA A 81 -1.12 -3.38 16.71
C ALA A 81 -0.63 -2.37 17.74
N VAL A 82 -1.55 -1.80 18.52
CA VAL A 82 -1.23 -0.79 19.53
C VAL A 82 -1.91 -1.14 20.86
N ASP A 83 -1.10 -1.25 21.91
CA ASP A 83 -1.59 -1.38 23.28
C ASP A 83 -2.27 -0.09 23.74
N ILE A 84 -3.30 -0.24 24.56
CA ILE A 84 -4.02 0.86 25.18
C ILE A 84 -3.67 0.94 26.67
N SER A 85 -3.71 2.15 27.22
CA SER A 85 -3.58 2.37 28.66
C SER A 85 -4.74 1.71 29.41
N GLU A 86 -4.52 1.23 30.63
CA GLU A 86 -5.60 0.81 31.54
C GLU A 86 -6.60 1.95 31.85
N LYS A 87 -6.19 3.21 31.63
CA LYS A 87 -7.06 4.39 31.79
C LYS A 87 -7.90 4.71 30.55
N SER A 88 -7.83 3.90 29.50
CA SER A 88 -8.62 4.09 28.30
C SER A 88 -10.12 3.86 28.56
N PRO A 89 -11.02 4.55 27.83
CA PRO A 89 -12.45 4.39 27.95
C PRO A 89 -12.87 2.93 27.77
N GLU A 90 -13.95 2.53 28.45
CA GLU A 90 -14.43 1.15 28.43
C GLU A 90 -14.66 0.60 27.01
N TRP A 91 -15.08 1.46 26.07
CA TRP A 91 -15.28 1.07 24.68
C TRP A 91 -13.98 0.67 23.97
N PHE A 92 -12.82 1.25 24.33
CA PHE A 92 -11.52 0.83 23.81
C PHE A 92 -11.17 -0.58 24.27
N HIS A 93 -11.58 -1.00 25.48
CA HIS A 93 -11.31 -2.34 25.99
C HIS A 93 -12.27 -3.39 25.44
N ARG A 94 -13.57 -3.10 25.43
CA ARG A 94 -14.61 -4.02 24.91
C ARG A 94 -14.56 -4.15 23.40
N GLY A 95 -14.23 -3.06 22.73
CA GLY A 95 -14.29 -2.89 21.29
C GLY A 95 -15.67 -2.46 20.80
N VAL A 96 -15.70 -1.96 19.57
CA VAL A 96 -16.92 -1.46 18.91
C VAL A 96 -17.23 -2.25 17.64
N PHE A 97 -18.50 -2.21 17.25
CA PHE A 97 -18.97 -2.75 15.97
C PHE A 97 -19.68 -1.68 15.18
N TRP A 98 -19.20 -1.42 13.96
CA TRP A 98 -19.88 -0.61 12.97
C TRP A 98 -19.37 -0.96 11.57
N ARG A 99 -20.13 -0.55 10.55
CA ARG A 99 -19.77 -0.70 9.14
C ARG A 99 -20.09 0.60 8.42
N TYR A 100 -19.13 1.09 7.65
CA TYR A 100 -19.27 2.26 6.82
C TYR A 100 -19.17 1.85 5.35
N ALA A 101 -20.17 2.24 4.55
CA ALA A 101 -20.20 2.00 3.12
C ALA A 101 -19.45 3.13 2.41
N GLU A 102 -18.37 2.80 1.70
CA GLU A 102 -17.64 3.74 0.86
C GLU A 102 -18.37 3.95 -0.49
N ALA A 103 -17.82 4.74 -1.41
CA ALA A 103 -18.56 5.25 -2.57
C ALA A 103 -18.94 4.15 -3.57
N ARG A 104 -18.22 3.03 -3.56
CA ARG A 104 -18.42 1.85 -4.42
C ARG A 104 -18.80 0.60 -3.63
N ALA A 105 -19.30 0.77 -2.41
CA ALA A 105 -19.71 -0.31 -1.52
C ALA A 105 -20.55 -1.38 -2.22
N TRP A 106 -20.01 -2.60 -2.29
CA TRP A 106 -20.70 -3.78 -2.81
C TRP A 106 -21.15 -4.67 -1.63
N PRO A 107 -22.39 -5.19 -1.60
CA PRO A 107 -22.92 -5.82 -0.39
C PRO A 107 -22.03 -6.95 0.14
N LEU A 108 -21.64 -6.87 1.42
CA LEU A 108 -20.75 -7.84 2.07
C LEU A 108 -21.27 -9.28 2.07
N SER A 109 -22.59 -9.48 1.89
CA SER A 109 -23.21 -10.81 1.76
C SER A 109 -22.99 -11.46 0.39
N ARG A 110 -22.54 -10.71 -0.62
CA ARG A 110 -22.26 -11.22 -1.96
C ARG A 110 -20.97 -12.03 -1.96
N LYS A 111 -21.08 -13.29 -2.35
CA LYS A 111 -19.94 -14.21 -2.50
C LYS A 111 -19.14 -14.01 -3.79
N ILE A 112 -19.75 -13.36 -4.78
CA ILE A 112 -19.19 -13.17 -6.11
C ILE A 112 -18.83 -11.71 -6.34
N ALA A 113 -17.69 -11.50 -6.99
CA ALA A 113 -17.20 -10.18 -7.34
C ALA A 113 -18.07 -9.55 -8.45
N PHE A 114 -18.10 -8.22 -8.48
CA PHE A 114 -18.68 -7.49 -9.60
C PHE A 114 -17.94 -7.85 -10.90
N GLY A 115 -18.70 -8.16 -11.96
CA GLY A 115 -18.12 -8.55 -13.26
C GLY A 115 -17.67 -10.02 -13.37
N ALA A 116 -17.93 -10.86 -12.37
CA ALA A 116 -17.49 -12.26 -12.39
C ALA A 116 -18.04 -13.10 -13.55
N LYS A 117 -19.22 -12.77 -14.09
CA LYS A 117 -19.76 -13.42 -15.31
C LYS A 117 -18.89 -13.16 -16.55
N THR A 118 -18.16 -12.05 -16.58
CA THR A 118 -17.34 -11.61 -17.71
C THR A 118 -15.88 -12.00 -17.54
N TYR A 119 -15.30 -11.74 -16.36
CA TYR A 119 -13.88 -11.98 -16.11
C TYR A 119 -13.58 -13.34 -15.46
N GLY A 120 -14.60 -14.05 -14.98
CA GLY A 120 -14.44 -15.17 -14.05
C GLY A 120 -14.17 -14.69 -12.61
N GLU A 121 -14.52 -15.50 -11.62
CA GLU A 121 -14.46 -15.12 -10.20
C GLU A 121 -13.08 -14.68 -9.72
N VAL A 122 -12.02 -15.35 -10.20
CA VAL A 122 -10.64 -15.11 -9.74
C VAL A 122 -10.14 -13.73 -10.20
N GLU A 123 -10.33 -13.41 -11.48
CA GLU A 123 -9.90 -12.12 -12.05
C GLU A 123 -10.83 -10.99 -11.62
N ALA A 124 -12.15 -11.21 -11.62
CA ALA A 124 -13.13 -10.21 -11.17
C ALA A 124 -12.86 -9.75 -9.73
N GLY A 125 -12.47 -10.66 -8.83
CA GLY A 125 -12.08 -10.29 -7.47
C GLY A 125 -10.87 -9.36 -7.44
N ALA A 126 -9.84 -9.62 -8.25
CA ALA A 126 -8.66 -8.75 -8.32
C ALA A 126 -8.97 -7.39 -8.95
N VAL A 127 -9.75 -7.38 -10.04
CA VAL A 127 -10.22 -6.15 -10.69
C VAL A 127 -11.08 -5.32 -9.75
N GLN A 128 -11.98 -5.95 -9.00
CA GLN A 128 -12.82 -5.21 -8.06
C GLN A 128 -12.01 -4.57 -6.92
N THR A 129 -10.97 -5.26 -6.44
CA THR A 129 -10.01 -4.63 -5.52
C THR A 129 -9.38 -3.40 -6.15
N GLN A 130 -8.73 -3.56 -7.31
CA GLN A 130 -7.81 -2.57 -7.90
C GLN A 130 -8.47 -1.31 -8.52
N PHE A 131 -9.79 -1.28 -8.61
CA PHE A 131 -10.55 -0.22 -9.31
C PHE A 131 -11.81 0.23 -8.57
N TYR A 132 -12.14 -0.38 -7.42
CA TYR A 132 -13.32 0.01 -6.65
C TYR A 132 -13.10 0.01 -5.15
N GLY A 133 -12.42 -0.99 -4.59
CA GLY A 133 -12.32 -1.14 -3.15
C GLY A 133 -10.96 -0.76 -2.59
N ASN A 134 -10.80 -1.01 -1.30
CA ASN A 134 -9.53 -0.78 -0.64
C ASN A 134 -8.58 -1.94 -0.94
N ALA A 135 -7.37 -1.61 -1.40
CA ALA A 135 -6.30 -2.59 -1.56
C ALA A 135 -5.66 -2.91 -0.19
N LEU A 136 -5.30 -1.89 0.59
CA LEU A 136 -4.68 -2.02 1.91
C LEU A 136 -5.67 -1.78 3.06
N GLY A 137 -5.16 -1.92 4.30
CA GLY A 137 -5.93 -1.65 5.51
C GLY A 137 -6.09 -0.17 5.82
N VAL A 138 -6.65 0.12 6.99
CA VAL A 138 -6.86 1.48 7.49
C VAL A 138 -5.71 1.94 8.39
N SER A 139 -5.67 3.23 8.68
CA SER A 139 -4.78 3.81 9.70
C SER A 139 -5.61 4.44 10.80
N GLU A 140 -5.44 4.02 12.06
CA GLU A 140 -6.14 4.61 13.20
C GLU A 140 -5.18 5.52 13.97
N VAL A 141 -5.54 6.78 14.18
CA VAL A 141 -4.75 7.76 14.94
C VAL A 141 -5.68 8.72 15.70
N ASP A 142 -5.46 8.83 17.01
CA ASP A 142 -6.23 9.63 17.97
C ASP A 142 -7.76 9.51 17.85
N GLY A 143 -8.29 8.29 17.76
CA GLY A 143 -9.73 8.04 17.69
C GLY A 143 -10.34 8.31 16.31
N VAL A 144 -9.52 8.40 15.27
CA VAL A 144 -9.96 8.57 13.88
C VAL A 144 -9.39 7.45 13.02
N VAL A 145 -10.25 6.79 12.26
CA VAL A 145 -9.90 5.79 11.25
C VAL A 145 -9.81 6.48 9.89
N TYR A 146 -8.63 6.43 9.28
CA TYR A 146 -8.34 6.93 7.94
C TYR A 146 -8.24 5.77 6.95
N ALA A 147 -8.88 5.91 5.81
CA ALA A 147 -8.81 4.96 4.70
C ALA A 147 -8.62 5.70 3.38
N GLU A 148 -8.02 5.03 2.41
CA GLU A 148 -7.96 5.47 1.01
C GLU A 148 -8.35 4.29 0.13
N SER A 149 -9.15 4.58 -0.90
CA SER A 149 -9.75 3.54 -1.74
C SER A 149 -9.49 3.77 -3.23
N ASP A 150 -9.52 2.68 -3.99
CA ASP A 150 -9.48 2.71 -5.43
C ASP A 150 -10.76 3.31 -6.04
N ASP A 151 -11.78 3.60 -5.23
CA ASP A 151 -12.90 4.47 -5.58
C ASP A 151 -12.54 5.96 -5.79
N MET A 152 -11.26 6.31 -5.53
CA MET A 152 -10.64 7.64 -5.64
C MET A 152 -10.88 8.60 -4.46
N PHE A 153 -11.56 8.14 -3.40
CA PHE A 153 -11.77 8.91 -2.18
C PHE A 153 -10.84 8.47 -1.05
N ALA A 154 -10.48 9.44 -0.22
CA ALA A 154 -9.98 9.21 1.12
C ALA A 154 -11.05 9.58 2.14
N TYR A 155 -11.09 8.84 3.24
CA TYR A 155 -12.10 8.91 4.29
C TYR A 155 -11.45 9.10 5.66
N ALA A 156 -12.08 9.90 6.51
CA ALA A 156 -11.83 9.93 7.95
C ALA A 156 -13.13 9.64 8.69
N LEU A 157 -13.13 8.59 9.51
CA LEU A 157 -14.27 8.15 10.30
C LEU A 157 -13.95 8.23 11.78
N ASN A 158 -14.95 8.53 12.59
CA ASN A 158 -14.83 8.40 14.03
C ASN A 158 -14.63 6.93 14.40
N ALA A 159 -13.53 6.60 15.08
CA ALA A 159 -13.18 5.21 15.40
C ALA A 159 -14.22 4.52 16.29
N ARG A 160 -14.91 5.29 17.15
CA ARG A 160 -15.94 4.76 18.04
C ARG A 160 -17.27 4.54 17.33
N THR A 161 -17.73 5.54 16.56
CA THR A 161 -19.11 5.56 16.03
C THR A 161 -19.22 5.12 14.58
N GLY A 162 -18.12 5.10 13.84
CA GLY A 162 -18.10 4.84 12.39
C GLY A 162 -18.69 5.97 11.55
N GLN A 163 -19.00 7.12 12.15
CA GLN A 163 -19.56 8.26 11.44
C GLN A 163 -18.49 9.00 10.64
N LEU A 164 -18.84 9.44 9.44
CA LEU A 164 -17.96 10.21 8.56
C LEU A 164 -17.63 11.56 9.18
N ILE A 165 -16.34 11.85 9.35
CA ILE A 165 -15.82 13.18 9.70
C ILE A 165 -15.59 13.96 8.42
N TRP A 166 -14.81 13.42 7.48
CA TRP A 166 -14.65 14.01 6.16
C TRP A 166 -14.37 12.94 5.10
N ARG A 167 -14.69 13.28 3.84
CA ARG A 167 -14.15 12.59 2.66
C ARG A 167 -13.69 13.61 1.63
N THR A 168 -12.68 13.25 0.85
CA THR A 168 -12.13 14.10 -0.21
C THR A 168 -11.58 13.26 -1.36
N SER A 169 -11.58 13.82 -2.57
CA SER A 169 -11.03 13.20 -3.78
C SER A 169 -10.18 14.24 -4.51
N PRO A 170 -8.96 14.56 -4.00
CA PRO A 170 -8.12 15.61 -4.57
C PRO A 170 -7.51 15.24 -5.94
N VAL A 171 -7.66 13.98 -6.36
CA VAL A 171 -7.11 13.43 -7.60
C VAL A 171 -8.04 12.36 -8.17
N GLY A 172 -8.25 12.37 -9.49
CA GLY A 172 -9.07 11.38 -10.19
C GLY A 172 -8.29 10.11 -10.53
N ASN A 173 -7.64 9.48 -9.55
CA ASN A 173 -6.90 8.23 -9.71
C ASN A 173 -6.98 7.40 -8.43
N HIS A 174 -6.62 6.13 -8.52
CA HIS A 174 -6.73 5.17 -7.43
C HIS A 174 -5.76 5.49 -6.28
N LEU A 175 -6.14 5.06 -5.07
CA LEU A 175 -5.39 5.23 -3.83
C LEU A 175 -5.26 3.86 -3.16
N MET A 176 -4.14 3.18 -3.42
CA MET A 176 -3.99 1.74 -3.12
C MET A 176 -3.36 1.41 -1.77
N GLY A 177 -2.91 2.42 -1.02
CA GLY A 177 -2.16 2.25 0.22
C GLY A 177 -3.01 2.33 1.48
N ASN A 178 -2.36 2.66 2.60
CA ASN A 178 -3.02 3.16 3.79
C ASN A 178 -2.59 4.62 4.04
N PRO A 179 -3.48 5.53 4.46
CA PRO A 179 -3.09 6.92 4.68
C PRO A 179 -2.02 7.05 5.76
N LEU A 180 -0.94 7.82 5.52
CA LEU A 180 -0.03 8.16 6.62
C LEU A 180 -0.56 9.35 7.39
N VAL A 181 -0.39 9.37 8.71
CA VAL A 181 -0.91 10.43 9.57
C VAL A 181 0.19 10.90 10.51
N LYS A 182 0.58 12.18 10.44
CA LYS A 182 1.59 12.74 11.34
C LYS A 182 1.39 14.22 11.60
N GLY A 183 1.05 14.53 12.86
CA GLY A 183 0.67 15.89 13.25
C GLY A 183 -0.65 16.28 12.57
N HIS A 184 -0.66 17.43 11.90
CA HIS A 184 -1.84 17.95 11.20
C HIS A 184 -2.04 17.39 9.79
N PHE A 185 -1.19 16.46 9.34
CA PHE A 185 -1.19 15.99 7.96
C PHE A 185 -1.69 14.55 7.85
N VAL A 186 -2.50 14.32 6.82
CA VAL A 186 -2.77 13.00 6.24
C VAL A 186 -2.11 12.96 4.85
N TYR A 187 -1.39 11.89 4.52
CA TYR A 187 -0.71 11.76 3.23
C TYR A 187 -1.28 10.57 2.46
N LEU A 188 -1.66 10.83 1.22
CA LEU A 188 -2.17 9.87 0.28
C LEU A 188 -1.18 9.67 -0.86
N ALA A 189 -1.13 8.48 -1.42
CA ALA A 189 -0.33 8.18 -2.60
C ALA A 189 -1.22 7.68 -3.74
N SER A 190 -1.03 8.29 -4.91
CA SER A 190 -1.92 8.13 -6.05
C SER A 190 -1.22 7.46 -7.22
N GLY A 191 -1.86 6.42 -7.75
CA GLY A 191 -1.31 5.60 -8.80
C GLY A 191 -2.28 4.52 -9.26
N GLY A 192 -2.18 4.11 -10.53
CA GLY A 192 -3.04 3.06 -11.09
C GLY A 192 -2.24 1.90 -11.69
N VAL A 193 -2.87 0.72 -11.77
CA VAL A 193 -2.24 -0.51 -12.25
C VAL A 193 -1.93 -0.54 -13.76
N GLY A 194 -2.43 0.44 -14.51
CA GLY A 194 -2.41 0.48 -15.97
C GLY A 194 -1.10 0.95 -16.60
N PHE A 195 -1.00 0.68 -17.91
CA PHE A 195 0.01 1.25 -18.81
C PHE A 195 -0.71 1.90 -19.98
N ASN A 196 -0.29 3.10 -20.39
CA ASN A 196 -0.75 3.67 -21.65
C ASN A 196 -0.15 2.90 -22.84
N PHE A 197 -0.73 3.05 -24.03
CA PHE A 197 -0.29 2.33 -25.22
C PHE A 197 1.16 2.65 -25.62
N ALA A 198 1.61 3.90 -25.41
CA ALA A 198 2.99 4.29 -25.68
C ALA A 198 4.00 3.47 -24.85
N ASN A 199 3.69 3.20 -23.58
CA ASN A 199 4.52 2.36 -22.71
C ASN A 199 4.42 0.88 -23.08
N VAL A 200 3.27 0.39 -23.57
CA VAL A 200 3.17 -0.97 -24.14
C VAL A 200 4.10 -1.13 -25.35
N VAL A 201 4.07 -0.17 -26.28
CA VAL A 201 4.98 -0.16 -27.45
C VAL A 201 6.45 -0.06 -27.01
N ARG A 202 6.75 0.76 -25.99
CA ARG A 202 8.10 0.87 -25.42
C ARG A 202 8.56 -0.46 -24.83
N PHE A 203 7.69 -1.18 -24.12
CA PHE A 203 7.99 -2.50 -23.58
C PHE A 203 8.30 -3.50 -24.68
N SER A 204 7.46 -3.57 -25.71
CA SER A 204 7.68 -4.47 -26.85
C SER A 204 9.01 -4.21 -27.57
N LYS A 205 9.41 -2.94 -27.73
CA LYS A 205 10.64 -2.57 -28.45
C LYS A 205 11.90 -2.64 -27.60
N LYS A 206 11.81 -2.35 -26.29
CA LYS A 206 12.98 -2.09 -25.43
C LYS A 206 13.01 -2.93 -24.15
N GLY A 207 12.00 -3.77 -23.91
CA GLY A 207 11.84 -4.54 -22.67
C GLY A 207 11.61 -3.68 -21.42
N ARG A 208 11.25 -2.40 -21.58
CA ARG A 208 11.07 -1.43 -20.49
C ARG A 208 9.80 -0.61 -20.71
N ALA A 209 9.03 -0.40 -19.65
CA ALA A 209 7.86 0.48 -19.61
C ALA A 209 7.83 1.21 -18.28
N VAL A 210 7.17 2.37 -18.26
CA VAL A 210 6.86 3.09 -17.03
C VAL A 210 5.38 2.85 -16.72
N ARG A 211 5.09 2.26 -15.57
CA ARG A 211 3.71 2.02 -15.12
C ARG A 211 3.07 3.32 -14.68
N GLY A 212 1.79 3.53 -14.97
CA GLY A 212 1.06 4.75 -14.58
C GLY A 212 1.46 6.04 -15.31
N MET A 213 2.51 6.04 -16.15
CA MET A 213 2.89 7.22 -16.92
C MET A 213 1.78 7.58 -17.90
N ASP A 214 1.30 8.83 -17.78
CA ASP A 214 0.16 9.40 -18.50
C ASP A 214 -1.11 8.54 -18.40
N VAL A 215 -1.31 7.88 -17.25
CA VAL A 215 -2.54 7.20 -16.87
C VAL A 215 -3.09 7.91 -15.65
N SER A 216 -4.00 8.87 -15.89
CA SER A 216 -4.42 9.87 -14.90
C SER A 216 -3.22 10.64 -14.32
N TYR A 217 -3.34 11.14 -13.09
CA TYR A 217 -2.31 11.88 -12.36
C TYR A 217 -1.82 11.06 -11.17
N ASN A 218 -0.51 11.09 -10.92
CA ASN A 218 0.15 10.27 -9.90
C ASN A 218 0.94 11.16 -8.93
N GLY A 219 1.22 10.65 -7.74
CA GLY A 219 2.11 11.31 -6.78
C GLY A 219 1.55 11.34 -5.37
N ILE A 220 2.03 12.29 -4.57
CA ILE A 220 1.67 12.44 -3.15
C ILE A 220 0.74 13.64 -2.95
N TYR A 221 -0.31 13.44 -2.16
CA TYR A 221 -1.26 14.48 -1.77
C TYR A 221 -1.29 14.57 -0.25
N ALA A 222 -1.04 15.77 0.28
CA ALA A 222 -1.08 16.03 1.71
C ALA A 222 -2.34 16.83 2.05
N LEU A 223 -3.11 16.29 2.98
CA LEU A 223 -4.38 16.84 3.44
C LEU A 223 -4.25 17.34 4.87
N ASP A 224 -5.08 18.32 5.23
CA ASP A 224 -5.32 18.64 6.63
C ASP A 224 -6.13 17.52 7.28
N ARG A 225 -5.61 17.06 8.41
CA ARG A 225 -6.17 15.96 9.17
C ARG A 225 -7.57 16.24 9.73
N THR A 226 -7.87 17.51 9.99
CA THR A 226 -9.08 17.97 10.67
C THR A 226 -10.28 17.92 9.75
N ASP A 227 -10.13 18.39 8.51
CA ASP A 227 -11.23 18.64 7.60
C ASP A 227 -11.03 18.08 6.18
N GLY A 228 -9.87 17.48 5.90
CA GLY A 228 -9.55 16.86 4.62
C GLY A 228 -9.27 17.82 3.46
N HIS A 229 -9.02 19.12 3.70
CA HIS A 229 -8.62 20.01 2.60
C HIS A 229 -7.20 19.68 2.12
N LEU A 230 -6.96 19.90 0.84
CA LEU A 230 -5.62 19.76 0.25
C LEU A 230 -4.70 20.87 0.74
N ILE A 231 -3.57 20.50 1.36
CA ILE A 231 -2.53 21.44 1.78
C ILE A 231 -1.46 21.59 0.70
N TRP A 232 -0.99 20.48 0.12
CA TRP A 232 -0.04 20.48 -0.99
C TRP A 232 -0.13 19.16 -1.75
N HIS A 233 0.32 19.16 -3.01
CA HIS A 233 0.54 17.93 -3.75
C HIS A 233 1.86 17.95 -4.52
N ARG A 234 2.41 16.76 -4.81
CA ARG A 234 3.62 16.58 -5.61
C ARG A 234 3.39 15.50 -6.65
N GLY A 235 3.26 15.91 -7.90
CA GLY A 235 3.11 15.00 -9.03
C GLY A 235 4.37 14.15 -9.28
N SER A 236 4.19 12.96 -9.85
CA SER A 236 5.27 12.07 -10.25
C SER A 236 5.13 11.53 -11.67
N VAL A 237 6.28 11.18 -12.27
CA VAL A 237 6.31 10.33 -13.46
C VAL A 237 6.15 8.88 -13.02
N GLY A 238 5.16 8.22 -13.61
CA GLY A 238 4.73 6.89 -13.20
C GLY A 238 3.89 6.92 -11.93
N GLU A 239 3.18 5.82 -11.71
CA GLU A 239 2.30 5.63 -10.55
C GLU A 239 3.06 5.66 -9.22
N ALA A 240 2.36 6.08 -8.16
CA ALA A 240 2.81 5.99 -6.77
C ALA A 240 1.76 5.22 -5.95
N MET A 241 1.45 3.98 -6.35
CA MET A 241 0.57 3.07 -5.60
C MET A 241 1.16 2.63 -4.24
N PRO A 242 2.49 2.44 -4.07
CA PRO A 242 3.05 2.06 -2.79
C PRO A 242 2.79 3.12 -1.71
N THR A 243 2.44 2.68 -0.50
CA THR A 243 2.30 3.58 0.65
C THR A 243 3.65 4.23 0.95
N PRO A 244 3.73 5.56 1.11
CA PRO A 244 4.99 6.22 1.43
C PRO A 244 5.48 5.84 2.82
N ALA A 245 6.66 6.34 3.19
CA ALA A 245 7.20 6.22 4.54
C ALA A 245 7.61 7.59 5.08
N ILE A 246 7.46 7.81 6.38
CA ILE A 246 7.86 9.02 7.07
C ILE A 246 8.92 8.70 8.12
N ASP A 247 10.03 9.42 8.06
CA ASP A 247 11.02 9.48 9.14
C ASP A 247 11.29 10.95 9.50
N GLY A 248 11.07 11.31 10.76
CA GLY A 248 11.16 12.71 11.20
C GLY A 248 10.27 13.66 10.38
N ASN A 249 10.89 14.59 9.65
CA ASN A 249 10.25 15.58 8.78
C ASN A 249 10.30 15.23 7.29
N VAL A 250 10.75 14.02 6.95
CA VAL A 250 10.91 13.59 5.56
C VAL A 250 9.87 12.55 5.20
N LEU A 251 9.26 12.71 4.03
CA LEU A 251 8.39 11.71 3.40
C LEU A 251 9.13 11.08 2.22
N TYR A 252 9.10 9.76 2.13
CA TYR A 252 9.77 8.96 1.11
C TYR A 252 8.74 8.18 0.30
N PHE A 253 8.86 8.21 -1.02
CA PHE A 253 8.00 7.41 -1.89
C PHE A 253 8.74 6.99 -3.16
N ALA A 254 8.31 5.87 -3.73
CA ALA A 254 8.86 5.29 -4.94
C ALA A 254 7.77 5.19 -6.02
N THR A 255 8.17 5.12 -7.29
CA THR A 255 7.22 5.20 -8.40
C THR A 255 7.47 4.16 -9.49
N GLY A 256 6.44 3.95 -10.31
CA GLY A 256 6.48 3.08 -11.50
C GLY A 256 7.47 3.51 -12.60
N SER A 257 8.19 4.64 -12.43
CA SER A 257 9.31 5.05 -13.28
C SER A 257 10.68 4.68 -12.74
N GLY A 258 10.74 4.01 -11.58
CA GLY A 258 11.98 3.66 -10.90
C GLY A 258 12.58 4.81 -10.10
N SER A 259 11.84 5.90 -9.92
CA SER A 259 12.29 7.04 -9.12
C SER A 259 11.91 6.86 -7.65
N VAL A 260 12.83 7.19 -6.75
CA VAL A 260 12.63 7.26 -5.30
C VAL A 260 12.88 8.70 -4.88
N HIS A 261 11.95 9.27 -4.12
CA HIS A 261 11.97 10.68 -3.73
C HIS A 261 11.97 10.80 -2.22
N ALA A 262 12.65 11.83 -1.73
CA ALA A 262 12.48 12.36 -0.38
C ALA A 262 11.95 13.78 -0.48
N LEU A 263 10.89 14.07 0.27
CA LEU A 263 10.25 15.37 0.33
C LEU A 263 10.29 15.90 1.77
N ASP A 264 10.37 17.22 1.94
CA ASP A 264 9.90 17.84 3.17
C ASP A 264 8.40 17.55 3.31
N ARG A 265 8.01 16.83 4.37
CA ARG A 265 6.62 16.38 4.53
C ARG A 265 5.64 17.53 4.79
N ARG A 266 6.11 18.72 5.18
CA ARG A 266 5.25 19.86 5.51
C ARG A 266 4.98 20.70 4.28
N THR A 267 5.95 20.82 3.38
CA THR A 267 5.85 21.71 2.21
C THR A 267 5.81 20.97 0.87
N GLY A 268 6.02 19.65 0.84
CA GLY A 268 6.11 18.86 -0.40
C GLY A 268 7.37 19.17 -1.24
N ARG A 269 8.34 19.93 -0.70
CA ARG A 269 9.54 20.34 -1.44
C ARG A 269 10.50 19.16 -1.56
N PRO A 270 11.08 18.88 -2.74
CA PRO A 270 12.03 17.78 -2.90
C PRO A 270 13.32 18.07 -2.12
N LEU A 271 13.78 17.07 -1.37
CA LEU A 271 15.08 17.06 -0.70
C LEU A 271 16.11 16.30 -1.53
N TRP A 272 15.74 15.14 -2.06
CA TRP A 272 16.53 14.39 -3.02
C TRP A 272 15.66 13.47 -3.87
N THR A 273 16.17 13.09 -5.04
CA THR A 273 15.59 12.06 -5.91
C THR A 273 16.69 11.12 -6.40
N THR A 274 16.42 9.81 -6.33
CA THR A 274 17.30 8.76 -6.85
C THR A 274 16.58 8.01 -7.96
N HIS A 275 17.28 7.69 -9.05
CA HIS A 275 16.74 6.88 -10.14
C HIS A 275 17.34 5.49 -10.11
N LEU A 276 16.49 4.50 -9.83
CA LEU A 276 16.83 3.10 -9.80
C LEU A 276 16.42 2.44 -11.11
N LYS A 277 16.91 1.21 -11.32
CA LYS A 277 16.45 0.38 -12.42
C LYS A 277 15.12 -0.27 -12.03
N GLY A 278 14.23 -0.42 -13.00
CA GLY A 278 12.93 -1.07 -12.77
C GLY A 278 11.84 -0.11 -12.36
N ASN A 279 10.72 -0.68 -11.93
CA ASN A 279 9.50 0.02 -11.58
C ASN A 279 9.08 -0.44 -10.19
N ASP A 280 8.69 0.47 -9.31
CA ASP A 280 7.93 0.06 -8.14
C ASP A 280 6.51 -0.26 -8.61
N ASN A 281 5.87 -1.25 -8.00
CA ASN A 281 4.46 -1.54 -8.24
C ASN A 281 3.67 -1.33 -6.94
N MET A 282 3.92 -2.15 -5.92
CA MET A 282 3.21 -2.08 -4.62
C MET A 282 4.19 -2.18 -3.45
N SER A 283 5.51 -2.07 -3.69
CA SER A 283 6.55 -2.25 -2.68
C SER A 283 6.68 -0.98 -1.84
N SER A 284 5.85 -0.89 -0.81
CA SER A 284 5.89 0.26 0.09
C SER A 284 7.27 0.34 0.77
N PRO A 285 7.97 1.49 0.72
CA PRO A 285 9.25 1.64 1.39
C PRO A 285 9.17 1.34 2.89
N ALA A 286 10.11 0.55 3.39
CA ALA A 286 10.33 0.38 4.81
C ALA A 286 11.54 1.20 5.26
N ILE A 287 11.43 1.91 6.38
CA ILE A 287 12.53 2.70 6.94
C ILE A 287 12.88 2.20 8.33
N ASP A 288 14.15 1.90 8.54
CA ASP A 288 14.69 1.52 9.83
C ASP A 288 16.13 2.04 9.96
N HIS A 289 16.45 2.65 11.11
CA HIS A 289 17.79 3.17 11.44
C HIS A 289 18.46 4.01 10.32
N GLY A 290 17.70 4.88 9.65
CA GLY A 290 18.21 5.78 8.60
C GLY A 290 18.48 5.11 7.25
N GLN A 291 18.02 3.87 7.05
CA GLN A 291 18.05 3.18 5.76
C GLN A 291 16.63 2.95 5.22
N LEU A 292 16.48 3.12 3.92
CA LEU A 292 15.24 2.93 3.17
C LEU A 292 15.33 1.64 2.34
N PHE A 293 14.39 0.72 2.51
CA PHE A 293 14.32 -0.56 1.82
C PHE A 293 13.08 -0.62 0.93
N LEU A 294 13.26 -0.98 -0.34
CA LEU A 294 12.14 -1.16 -1.28
C LEU A 294 12.54 -2.10 -2.42
N ALA A 295 11.55 -2.70 -3.09
CA ALA A 295 11.77 -3.60 -4.20
C ALA A 295 11.21 -3.05 -5.52
N MET A 296 11.96 -3.27 -6.59
CA MET A 296 11.56 -2.92 -7.95
C MET A 296 11.27 -4.18 -8.76
N ALA A 297 10.37 -4.08 -9.72
CA ALA A 297 10.13 -5.04 -10.80
C ALA A 297 10.89 -4.64 -12.09
N THR A 298 11.13 -5.59 -12.99
CA THR A 298 11.65 -5.35 -14.36
C THR A 298 12.87 -4.42 -14.45
N PRO A 299 14.04 -4.76 -13.87
CA PRO A 299 14.40 -6.08 -13.33
C PRO A 299 14.17 -6.21 -11.82
N PRO A 300 13.81 -7.42 -11.33
CA PRO A 300 13.46 -7.68 -9.94
C PRO A 300 14.66 -7.48 -9.02
N ARG A 301 14.54 -6.59 -8.03
CA ARG A 301 15.65 -6.24 -7.13
C ARG A 301 15.18 -5.52 -5.88
N LEU A 302 15.71 -5.93 -4.74
CA LEU A 302 15.65 -5.24 -3.45
C LEU A 302 16.78 -4.22 -3.38
N TYR A 303 16.45 -3.04 -2.87
CA TYR A 303 17.36 -1.92 -2.72
C TYR A 303 17.41 -1.46 -1.27
N SER A 304 18.60 -1.04 -0.83
CA SER A 304 18.77 -0.21 0.37
C SER A 304 19.40 1.11 -0.02
N LEU A 305 18.78 2.21 0.41
CA LEU A 305 19.29 3.57 0.24
C LEU A 305 19.52 4.22 1.60
N SER A 306 20.48 5.15 1.66
CA SER A 306 20.57 6.10 2.78
C SER A 306 19.35 7.01 2.77
N ALA A 307 18.55 7.01 3.84
CA ALA A 307 17.36 7.87 3.95
C ALA A 307 17.75 9.36 3.93
N LYS A 308 18.94 9.70 4.44
CA LYS A 308 19.44 11.09 4.46
C LYS A 308 19.81 11.60 3.08
N THR A 309 20.40 10.76 2.22
CA THR A 309 21.06 11.23 0.99
C THR A 309 20.56 10.58 -0.30
N GLY A 310 19.67 9.60 -0.22
CA GLY A 310 19.20 8.82 -1.37
C GLY A 310 20.27 7.93 -2.01
N LYS A 311 21.48 7.86 -1.43
CA LYS A 311 22.60 7.11 -2.00
C LYS A 311 22.34 5.61 -1.85
N LEU A 312 22.55 4.86 -2.92
CA LEU A 312 22.51 3.41 -2.92
C LEU A 312 23.57 2.84 -1.97
N LEU A 313 23.13 2.09 -0.96
CA LEU A 313 23.99 1.39 -0.02
C LEU A 313 24.29 -0.03 -0.50
N TRP A 314 23.23 -0.76 -0.88
CA TRP A 314 23.35 -2.07 -1.50
C TRP A 314 22.10 -2.42 -2.32
N SER A 315 22.22 -3.42 -3.18
CA SER A 315 21.08 -4.02 -3.89
C SER A 315 21.24 -5.52 -4.04
N ARG A 316 20.13 -6.27 -4.03
CA ARG A 316 20.11 -7.73 -4.14
C ARG A 316 18.95 -8.21 -5.01
N THR A 317 19.13 -9.36 -5.63
CA THR A 317 18.07 -10.05 -6.36
C THR A 317 17.97 -11.46 -5.80
N ILE A 318 16.74 -11.91 -5.57
CA ILE A 318 16.46 -13.30 -5.19
C ILE A 318 16.65 -14.17 -6.44
N LYS A 319 17.43 -15.24 -6.34
CA LYS A 319 17.74 -16.11 -7.49
C LYS A 319 16.46 -16.69 -8.09
N GLY A 320 16.29 -16.55 -9.40
CA GLY A 320 15.12 -17.06 -10.12
C GLY A 320 13.86 -16.19 -9.95
N ALA A 321 13.95 -15.02 -9.30
CA ALA A 321 12.83 -14.09 -9.14
C ALA A 321 12.17 -13.77 -10.49
N ALA A 322 10.85 -13.95 -10.53
CA ALA A 322 10.07 -13.52 -11.68
C ALA A 322 10.12 -11.99 -11.80
N ASN A 323 10.19 -11.49 -13.03
CA ASN A 323 10.38 -10.07 -13.29
C ASN A 323 9.33 -9.14 -12.65
N THR A 324 8.14 -9.64 -12.36
CA THR A 324 7.02 -8.90 -11.78
C THR A 324 6.66 -9.36 -10.37
N GLY A 325 7.52 -10.14 -9.70
CA GLY A 325 7.25 -10.67 -8.36
C GLY A 325 7.70 -9.74 -7.24
N MET A 326 8.97 -9.33 -7.27
CA MET A 326 9.59 -8.56 -6.18
C MET A 326 8.98 -7.17 -5.99
N GLY A 327 8.74 -6.41 -7.08
CA GLY A 327 8.17 -5.06 -6.97
C GLY A 327 6.73 -4.98 -6.46
N ASP A 328 6.04 -6.12 -6.29
CA ASP A 328 4.70 -6.16 -5.73
C ASP A 328 4.70 -6.20 -4.19
N VAL A 329 5.78 -6.63 -3.53
CA VAL A 329 5.77 -6.89 -2.08
C VAL A 329 6.59 -5.84 -1.32
N SER A 330 6.02 -5.28 -0.26
CA SER A 330 6.74 -4.40 0.67
C SER A 330 7.68 -5.23 1.57
N PRO A 331 8.98 -4.89 1.69
CA PRO A 331 9.89 -5.60 2.59
C PRO A 331 9.57 -5.29 4.05
N ALA A 332 9.63 -6.29 4.94
CA ALA A 332 9.56 -6.05 6.39
C ALA A 332 10.96 -5.96 6.98
N VAL A 333 11.18 -5.05 7.93
CA VAL A 333 12.48 -4.79 8.54
C VAL A 333 12.38 -4.77 10.06
N GLY A 334 13.25 -5.53 10.72
CA GLY A 334 13.31 -5.58 12.18
C GLY A 334 14.56 -6.30 12.66
N ASN A 335 15.11 -5.86 13.79
CA ASN A 335 16.29 -6.47 14.44
C ASN A 335 17.51 -6.60 13.49
N GLY A 336 17.70 -5.62 12.60
CA GLY A 336 18.79 -5.64 11.62
C GLY A 336 18.60 -6.63 10.46
N ILE A 337 17.40 -7.19 10.28
CA ILE A 337 17.08 -8.14 9.20
C ILE A 337 15.97 -7.56 8.32
N VAL A 338 16.14 -7.70 7.00
CA VAL A 338 15.15 -7.40 5.97
C VAL A 338 14.57 -8.70 5.45
N ILE A 339 13.26 -8.84 5.50
CA ILE A 339 12.52 -9.97 4.93
C ILE A 339 11.87 -9.53 3.63
N MET A 340 12.14 -10.27 2.56
CA MET A 340 11.55 -10.06 1.26
C MET A 340 10.96 -11.36 0.72
N ASP A 341 9.69 -11.30 0.33
CA ASP A 341 9.02 -12.39 -0.38
C ASP A 341 8.92 -12.10 -1.88
N THR A 342 9.04 -13.14 -2.70
CA THR A 342 8.77 -13.07 -4.14
C THR A 342 8.38 -14.43 -4.67
N VAL A 343 7.91 -14.46 -5.91
CA VAL A 343 7.77 -15.69 -6.69
C VAL A 343 8.98 -15.89 -7.61
N THR A 344 9.35 -17.16 -7.80
CA THR A 344 10.51 -17.59 -8.58
C THR A 344 10.14 -18.74 -9.54
N ASN A 345 11.06 -19.07 -10.45
CA ASN A 345 11.05 -20.29 -11.29
C ASN A 345 9.70 -20.59 -11.98
N PRO A 346 9.14 -19.67 -12.77
CA PRO A 346 7.90 -19.91 -13.49
C PRO A 346 8.01 -21.16 -14.39
N ALA A 347 7.02 -22.06 -14.31
CA ALA A 347 6.95 -23.22 -15.20
C ALA A 347 5.52 -23.64 -15.50
N MET A 348 5.33 -24.33 -16.61
CA MET A 348 4.07 -24.99 -16.94
C MET A 348 4.06 -26.41 -16.39
N ILE A 349 3.10 -26.72 -15.50
CA ILE A 349 2.91 -28.08 -14.95
C ILE A 349 1.48 -28.51 -15.27
N HIS A 350 1.33 -29.63 -15.96
CA HIS A 350 0.03 -30.15 -16.44
C HIS A 350 -0.80 -29.07 -17.17
N GLY A 351 -0.15 -28.28 -18.03
CA GLY A 351 -0.78 -27.19 -18.79
C GLY A 351 -1.16 -25.95 -17.98
N LYS A 352 -0.82 -25.87 -16.69
CA LYS A 352 -1.12 -24.72 -15.82
C LYS A 352 0.16 -23.95 -15.46
N PRO A 353 0.14 -22.60 -15.49
CA PRO A 353 1.27 -21.81 -15.04
C PRO A 353 1.44 -21.93 -13.52
N THR A 354 2.66 -22.24 -13.08
CA THR A 354 3.04 -22.42 -11.68
C THR A 354 4.24 -21.56 -11.32
N LEU A 355 4.38 -21.26 -10.02
CA LEU A 355 5.43 -20.42 -9.44
C LEU A 355 5.91 -21.02 -8.11
N ASP A 356 7.18 -20.77 -7.78
CA ASP A 356 7.76 -21.07 -6.47
C ASP A 356 7.77 -19.80 -5.59
N PRO A 357 6.87 -19.68 -4.61
CA PRO A 357 6.97 -18.61 -3.62
C PRO A 357 8.21 -18.83 -2.75
N VAL A 358 9.01 -17.78 -2.56
CA VAL A 358 10.27 -17.79 -1.81
C VAL A 358 10.33 -16.56 -0.93
N VAL A 359 10.70 -16.77 0.32
CA VAL A 359 11.05 -15.73 1.28
C VAL A 359 12.56 -15.79 1.56
N GLU A 360 13.21 -14.64 1.55
CA GLU A 360 14.64 -14.50 1.81
C GLU A 360 14.88 -13.41 2.86
N ALA A 361 15.77 -13.72 3.80
CA ALA A 361 16.26 -12.77 4.79
C ALA A 361 17.62 -12.21 4.39
N PHE A 362 17.77 -10.91 4.57
CA PHE A 362 19.02 -10.19 4.33
C PHE A 362 19.45 -9.44 5.58
N ASP A 363 20.75 -9.39 5.85
CA ASP A 363 21.32 -8.44 6.79
C ASP A 363 21.03 -7.01 6.30
N ALA A 364 20.36 -6.20 7.12
CA ALA A 364 19.87 -4.88 6.72
C ALA A 364 21.00 -3.91 6.35
N LYS A 365 22.18 -4.06 6.96
CA LYS A 365 23.31 -3.16 6.74
C LYS A 365 24.07 -3.49 5.45
N THR A 366 24.26 -4.77 5.15
CA THR A 366 25.15 -5.25 4.08
C THR A 366 24.42 -5.85 2.89
N GLY A 367 23.13 -6.18 3.05
CA GLY A 367 22.35 -6.94 2.09
C GLY A 367 22.83 -8.38 1.95
N LYS A 368 23.65 -8.91 2.87
CA LYS A 368 24.09 -10.31 2.80
C LYS A 368 22.89 -11.23 3.04
N SER A 369 22.66 -12.18 2.14
CA SER A 369 21.66 -13.24 2.34
C SER A 369 21.99 -14.03 3.60
N LEU A 370 21.02 -14.16 4.50
CA LEU A 370 21.12 -14.91 5.74
C LEU A 370 20.54 -16.31 5.57
N TRP A 371 19.35 -16.38 4.99
CA TRP A 371 18.67 -17.64 4.66
C TRP A 371 17.64 -17.41 3.55
N VAL A 372 17.32 -18.48 2.83
CA VAL A 372 16.29 -18.52 1.78
C VAL A 372 15.39 -19.72 2.04
N ARG A 373 14.08 -19.54 1.90
CA ARG A 373 13.11 -20.63 2.07
C ARG A 373 12.04 -20.63 0.99
N SER A 374 11.79 -21.80 0.40
CA SER A 374 10.62 -22.02 -0.46
C SER A 374 9.37 -22.22 0.38
N LEU A 375 8.28 -21.54 0.05
CA LEU A 375 6.97 -21.67 0.71
C LEU A 375 6.08 -22.75 0.05
N GLY A 376 6.58 -23.42 -0.98
CA GLY A 376 5.92 -24.52 -1.70
C GLY A 376 5.23 -24.07 -3.01
N ARG A 377 5.60 -24.73 -4.11
CA ARG A 377 5.09 -24.46 -5.47
C ARG A 377 3.57 -24.55 -5.55
N GLY A 378 2.98 -23.73 -6.40
CA GLY A 378 1.56 -23.84 -6.74
C GLY A 378 1.17 -23.01 -7.97
N PRO A 379 -0.14 -22.90 -8.25
CA PRO A 379 -0.65 -22.16 -9.40
C PRO A 379 -0.32 -20.67 -9.33
N LYS A 380 -0.07 -20.05 -10.49
CA LYS A 380 0.14 -18.61 -10.59
C LYS A 380 -1.14 -17.86 -10.18
N PRO A 381 -1.07 -16.95 -9.18
CA PRO A 381 -2.21 -16.10 -8.80
C PRO A 381 -2.46 -15.00 -9.85
N PRO A 382 -3.68 -14.45 -9.92
CA PRO A 382 -4.07 -13.45 -10.93
C PRO A 382 -3.26 -12.14 -10.82
N ALA A 383 -3.14 -11.63 -9.60
CA ALA A 383 -2.39 -10.43 -9.24
C ALA A 383 -1.80 -10.59 -7.83
N PHE A 384 -0.82 -9.73 -7.52
CA PHE A 384 -0.11 -9.65 -6.24
C PHE A 384 0.37 -11.03 -5.76
N LYS A 385 1.56 -11.42 -6.24
CA LYS A 385 1.95 -12.84 -6.28
C LYS A 385 2.65 -13.33 -5.01
N GLY A 386 3.16 -12.40 -4.19
CA GLY A 386 3.80 -12.68 -2.92
C GLY A 386 2.92 -12.34 -1.72
N GLY A 387 3.31 -12.81 -0.54
CA GLY A 387 2.65 -12.43 0.71
C GLY A 387 3.44 -11.34 1.42
N VAL A 388 2.73 -10.37 1.99
CA VAL A 388 3.37 -9.31 2.78
C VAL A 388 3.86 -9.91 4.10
N PRO A 389 5.18 -9.91 4.37
CA PRO A 389 5.71 -10.45 5.62
C PRO A 389 5.45 -9.49 6.78
N MET A 390 5.29 -10.04 7.98
CA MET A 390 5.27 -9.31 9.24
C MET A 390 6.33 -9.88 10.18
N ILE A 391 7.03 -9.00 10.91
CA ILE A 391 8.02 -9.38 11.91
C ILE A 391 7.49 -9.02 13.30
N HIS A 392 7.38 -9.99 14.19
CA HIS A 392 7.14 -9.75 15.61
C HIS A 392 8.20 -10.48 16.42
N GLU A 393 8.89 -9.75 17.30
CA GLU A 393 10.02 -10.27 18.08
C GLU A 393 11.03 -11.02 17.19
N ASN A 394 11.19 -12.34 17.37
CA ASN A 394 12.10 -13.20 16.61
C ASN A 394 11.36 -14.11 15.61
N THR A 395 10.14 -13.76 15.20
CA THR A 395 9.33 -14.55 14.26
C THR A 395 8.89 -13.74 13.07
N VAL A 396 8.99 -14.34 11.89
CA VAL A 396 8.41 -13.87 10.63
C VAL A 396 7.10 -14.60 10.41
N TYR A 397 6.02 -13.88 10.20
CA TYR A 397 4.76 -14.42 9.75
C TYR A 397 4.54 -14.01 8.30
N VAL A 398 4.40 -14.97 7.39
CA VAL A 398 4.28 -14.69 5.96
C VAL A 398 3.26 -15.61 5.30
N GLY A 399 2.45 -15.03 4.42
CA GLY A 399 1.47 -15.74 3.60
C GLY A 399 2.03 -16.14 2.24
N SER A 400 1.43 -17.13 1.61
CA SER A 400 1.66 -17.46 0.21
C SER A 400 0.35 -17.40 -0.57
N PRO A 401 0.19 -16.45 -1.51
CA PRO A 401 -1.00 -16.38 -2.37
C PRO A 401 -1.08 -17.55 -3.35
N VAL A 402 0.06 -18.23 -3.58
CA VAL A 402 0.21 -19.34 -4.51
C VAL A 402 -0.46 -20.61 -3.97
N ASN A 403 -0.42 -20.83 -2.66
CA ASN A 403 -0.93 -22.06 -2.03
C ASN A 403 -1.86 -21.82 -0.82
N GLY A 404 -2.09 -20.56 -0.44
CA GLY A 404 -3.05 -20.20 0.59
C GLY A 404 -2.57 -20.39 2.04
N ALA A 405 -1.32 -20.79 2.25
CA ALA A 405 -0.79 -21.01 3.58
C ALA A 405 -0.18 -19.75 4.20
N TYR A 406 -0.31 -19.64 5.51
CA TYR A 406 0.55 -18.82 6.36
C TYR A 406 1.57 -19.70 7.07
N GLU A 407 2.77 -19.17 7.23
CA GLU A 407 3.84 -19.81 7.98
C GLU A 407 4.45 -18.85 8.99
N ALA A 408 4.82 -19.39 10.14
CA ALA A 408 5.71 -18.75 11.09
C ALA A 408 7.11 -19.32 10.93
N LEU A 409 8.09 -18.45 10.77
CA LEU A 409 9.49 -18.78 10.59
C LEU A 409 10.32 -18.09 11.67
N ASP A 410 11.34 -18.78 12.18
CA ASP A 410 12.34 -18.14 13.02
C ASP A 410 13.08 -17.05 12.21
N LEU A 411 13.16 -15.83 12.74
CA LEU A 411 13.70 -14.68 12.02
C LEU A 411 15.18 -14.84 11.67
N ALA A 412 15.97 -15.45 12.57
CA ALA A 412 17.41 -15.56 12.41
C ALA A 412 17.82 -16.71 11.47
N THR A 413 17.05 -17.81 11.47
CA THR A 413 17.44 -19.07 10.81
C THR A 413 16.55 -19.46 9.63
N GLY A 414 15.36 -18.87 9.51
CA GLY A 414 14.34 -19.25 8.53
C GLY A 414 13.70 -20.60 8.84
N LYS A 415 13.95 -21.20 10.01
CA LYS A 415 13.37 -22.49 10.40
C LYS A 415 11.85 -22.36 10.51
N LEU A 416 11.13 -23.28 9.86
CA LEU A 416 9.67 -23.38 10.01
C LEU A 416 9.31 -23.71 11.46
N LEU A 417 8.48 -22.86 12.06
CA LEU A 417 7.89 -23.09 13.39
C LEU A 417 6.55 -23.80 13.25
N TRP A 418 5.67 -23.29 12.39
CA TRP A 418 4.40 -23.91 12.06
C TRP A 418 3.86 -23.43 10.71
N ARG A 419 2.90 -24.18 10.16
CA ARG A 419 2.18 -23.85 8.92
C ARG A 419 0.67 -23.99 9.13
N TRP A 420 -0.09 -23.03 8.63
CA TRP A 420 -1.56 -23.02 8.64
C TRP A 420 -2.10 -22.81 7.22
N SER A 421 -2.99 -23.67 6.74
CA SER A 421 -3.42 -23.70 5.33
C SER A 421 -4.95 -23.79 5.19
N ARG A 422 -5.66 -22.70 5.53
CA ARG A 422 -7.14 -22.69 5.55
C ARG A 422 -7.80 -21.95 4.40
N ILE A 423 -7.14 -20.94 3.86
CA ILE A 423 -7.68 -20.00 2.87
C ILE A 423 -7.08 -20.24 1.49
N LYS A 424 -7.73 -19.76 0.44
CA LYS A 424 -7.25 -19.96 -0.94
C LYS A 424 -6.04 -19.10 -1.31
N ALA A 425 -5.89 -17.91 -0.73
CA ALA A 425 -4.80 -17.00 -1.05
C ALA A 425 -4.45 -16.10 0.14
N ALA A 426 -3.27 -16.32 0.71
CA ALA A 426 -2.72 -15.60 1.85
C ALA A 426 -1.82 -14.45 1.37
N ARG A 427 -2.39 -13.24 1.21
CA ARG A 427 -1.63 -12.06 0.72
C ARG A 427 -1.29 -11.04 1.80
N GLY A 428 -2.26 -10.66 2.63
CA GLY A 428 -2.11 -9.62 3.65
C GLY A 428 -1.19 -10.05 4.80
N ALA A 429 -0.57 -9.08 5.45
CA ALA A 429 0.24 -9.34 6.63
C ALA A 429 -0.65 -9.71 7.82
N PRO A 430 -0.30 -10.76 8.60
CA PRO A 430 -0.93 -11.00 9.89
C PRO A 430 -0.62 -9.88 10.88
N THR A 431 -1.43 -9.73 11.92
CA THR A 431 -1.17 -8.79 13.02
C THR A 431 -1.08 -9.53 14.34
N PHE A 432 0.03 -9.38 15.04
CA PHE A 432 0.24 -9.96 16.37
C PHE A 432 -0.16 -8.94 17.43
N TYR A 433 -1.04 -9.35 18.33
CA TYR A 433 -1.45 -8.55 19.47
C TYR A 433 -1.85 -9.43 20.66
N LYS A 434 -1.34 -9.12 21.85
CA LYS A 434 -1.63 -9.83 23.12
C LYS A 434 -1.71 -11.37 22.99
N ASN A 435 -0.63 -11.97 22.49
CA ASN A 435 -0.50 -13.43 22.32
C ASN A 435 -1.58 -14.07 21.41
N ARG A 436 -2.02 -13.31 20.41
CA ARG A 436 -2.91 -13.76 19.34
C ARG A 436 -2.40 -13.23 18.00
N LEU A 437 -2.52 -14.06 16.97
CA LEU A 437 -2.25 -13.67 15.60
C LEU A 437 -3.58 -13.51 14.86
N PHE A 438 -3.80 -12.35 14.28
CA PHE A 438 -5.00 -12.00 13.53
C PHE A 438 -4.70 -12.04 12.03
N ILE A 439 -5.54 -12.73 11.27
CA ILE A 439 -5.37 -12.93 9.84
C ILE A 439 -6.68 -12.60 9.13
N SER A 440 -6.66 -11.61 8.26
CA SER A 440 -7.73 -11.31 7.30
C SER A 440 -7.59 -12.25 6.10
N GLY A 441 -8.56 -13.13 5.91
CA GLY A 441 -8.54 -14.12 4.84
C GLY A 441 -9.92 -14.34 4.25
N GLU A 442 -10.03 -14.25 2.93
CA GLU A 442 -11.31 -14.32 2.23
C GLU A 442 -12.30 -13.29 2.81
N ASP A 443 -13.33 -13.73 3.53
CA ASP A 443 -14.37 -12.90 4.13
C ASP A 443 -14.43 -13.03 5.67
N ILE A 444 -13.35 -13.51 6.29
CA ILE A 444 -13.23 -13.82 7.72
C ILE A 444 -11.97 -13.18 8.31
N LEU A 445 -12.08 -12.73 9.56
CA LEU A 445 -10.94 -12.43 10.44
C LEU A 445 -10.68 -13.65 11.33
N TYR A 446 -9.58 -14.35 11.10
CA TYR A 446 -9.14 -15.52 11.86
C TYR A 446 -8.23 -15.09 13.02
N MET A 447 -8.26 -15.88 14.10
CA MET A 447 -7.37 -15.73 15.25
C MET A 447 -6.64 -17.04 15.51
N LEU A 448 -5.33 -16.99 15.60
CA LEU A 448 -4.47 -18.14 15.84
C LEU A 448 -3.66 -17.97 17.13
N ASP A 449 -3.33 -19.08 17.79
CA ASP A 449 -2.24 -19.09 18.79
C ASP A 449 -0.91 -18.92 18.02
N PRO A 450 -0.13 -17.87 18.30
CA PRO A 450 1.06 -17.52 17.51
C PRO A 450 2.21 -18.51 17.67
N ARG A 451 2.20 -19.38 18.69
CA ARG A 451 3.24 -20.37 18.97
C ARG A 451 2.99 -21.67 18.23
N THR A 452 1.71 -22.03 18.05
CA THR A 452 1.32 -23.33 17.47
C THR A 452 0.68 -23.24 16.09
N GLY A 453 0.21 -22.05 15.68
CA GLY A 453 -0.56 -21.86 14.45
C GLY A 453 -1.97 -22.44 14.50
N LYS A 454 -2.44 -22.92 15.66
CA LYS A 454 -3.80 -23.45 15.82
C LYS A 454 -4.81 -22.31 15.83
N GLU A 455 -5.89 -22.48 15.09
CA GLU A 455 -7.03 -21.55 15.12
C GLU A 455 -7.68 -21.56 16.51
N THR A 456 -7.88 -20.38 17.07
CA THR A 456 -8.48 -20.13 18.39
C THR A 456 -9.83 -19.43 18.30
N GLY A 457 -10.17 -18.89 17.12
CA GLY A 457 -11.45 -18.28 16.85
C GLY A 457 -11.50 -17.64 15.48
N SER A 458 -12.68 -17.15 15.10
CA SER A 458 -12.89 -16.36 13.89
C SER A 458 -14.09 -15.43 14.01
N VAL A 459 -14.11 -14.36 13.20
CA VAL A 459 -15.22 -13.42 13.05
C VAL A 459 -15.57 -13.28 11.58
N LYS A 460 -16.83 -13.51 11.22
CA LYS A 460 -17.32 -13.33 9.85
C LYS A 460 -17.47 -11.84 9.54
N ILE A 461 -16.81 -11.36 8.49
CA ILE A 461 -16.89 -9.97 8.04
C ILE A 461 -17.80 -9.85 6.81
N GLY A 462 -17.60 -10.73 5.83
CA GLY A 462 -18.19 -10.61 4.50
C GLY A 462 -17.26 -9.91 3.49
N GLY A 463 -17.69 -9.84 2.24
CA GLY A 463 -16.91 -9.26 1.15
C GLY A 463 -15.64 -10.05 0.84
N ARG A 464 -14.52 -9.35 0.69
CA ARG A 464 -13.20 -9.96 0.46
C ARG A 464 -12.08 -9.07 1.02
N MET A 465 -11.00 -9.68 1.51
CA MET A 465 -9.91 -8.95 2.18
C MET A 465 -8.69 -8.65 1.30
N GLY A 466 -8.46 -9.35 0.19
CA GLY A 466 -7.33 -9.02 -0.71
C GLY A 466 -5.98 -9.04 0.03
N ILE A 467 -5.31 -7.87 0.10
CA ILE A 467 -4.03 -7.67 0.81
C ILE A 467 -4.18 -6.84 2.10
N VAL A 468 -5.42 -6.55 2.52
CA VAL A 468 -5.75 -5.84 3.76
C VAL A 468 -5.11 -6.55 4.95
N SER A 469 -4.38 -5.81 5.76
CA SER A 469 -3.87 -6.28 7.06
C SER A 469 -4.76 -5.74 8.18
N PRO A 470 -5.06 -6.50 9.25
CA PRO A 470 -5.89 -6.01 10.34
C PRO A 470 -5.21 -4.88 11.12
N THR A 471 -5.91 -3.77 11.40
CA THR A 471 -5.42 -2.77 12.36
C THR A 471 -6.09 -3.00 13.70
N ILE A 472 -5.30 -3.28 14.75
CA ILE A 472 -5.83 -3.60 16.07
C ILE A 472 -5.43 -2.52 17.07
N VAL A 473 -6.42 -1.83 17.59
CA VAL A 473 -6.21 -0.80 18.63
C VAL A 473 -7.12 -1.13 19.80
N GLY A 474 -6.50 -1.47 20.92
CA GLY A 474 -7.23 -1.93 22.10
C GLY A 474 -8.00 -3.21 21.82
N GLY A 475 -9.30 -3.19 22.05
CA GLY A 475 -10.24 -4.28 21.85
C GLY A 475 -10.98 -4.20 20.52
N THR A 476 -10.55 -3.40 19.55
CA THR A 476 -11.20 -3.28 18.23
C THR A 476 -10.23 -3.64 17.11
N ALA A 477 -10.69 -4.44 16.16
CA ALA A 477 -10.02 -4.60 14.87
C ALA A 477 -10.75 -3.74 13.83
N TYR A 478 -10.02 -2.83 13.21
CA TYR A 478 -10.46 -2.01 12.09
C TYR A 478 -9.92 -2.60 10.78
N LEU A 479 -10.82 -2.75 9.82
CA LEU A 479 -10.58 -3.44 8.55
C LEU A 479 -11.15 -2.62 7.41
N ALA A 480 -10.35 -2.41 6.38
CA ALA A 480 -10.89 -2.08 5.06
C ALA A 480 -11.33 -3.36 4.34
N ASN A 481 -12.06 -3.24 3.24
CA ASN A 481 -12.56 -4.38 2.47
C ASN A 481 -12.44 -4.10 0.98
N THR A 482 -12.13 -5.13 0.21
CA THR A 482 -12.03 -4.98 -1.24
C THR A 482 -13.37 -4.70 -1.90
N TRP A 483 -14.50 -4.94 -1.21
CA TRP A 483 -15.85 -4.56 -1.64
C TRP A 483 -16.20 -3.13 -1.22
N ASP A 484 -15.21 -2.33 -0.83
CA ASP A 484 -15.35 -0.91 -0.51
C ASP A 484 -16.21 -0.65 0.74
N TRP A 485 -15.73 -1.24 1.84
CA TRP A 485 -16.27 -1.02 3.18
C TRP A 485 -15.15 -0.80 4.19
N ILE A 486 -15.41 0.05 5.17
CA ILE A 486 -14.62 0.13 6.40
C ILE A 486 -15.44 -0.49 7.54
N VAL A 487 -14.83 -1.40 8.28
CA VAL A 487 -15.50 -2.22 9.30
C VAL A 487 -14.70 -2.18 10.59
N ALA A 488 -15.38 -1.88 11.70
CA ALA A 488 -14.86 -2.15 13.04
C ALA A 488 -15.53 -3.40 13.61
N VAL A 489 -14.74 -4.30 14.19
CA VAL A 489 -15.23 -5.47 14.92
C VAL A 489 -14.61 -5.58 16.31
N PRO A 490 -15.40 -5.94 17.33
CA PRO A 490 -14.89 -6.09 18.68
C PRO A 490 -14.07 -7.38 18.78
N VAL A 491 -12.82 -7.24 19.20
CA VAL A 491 -11.89 -8.32 19.50
C VAL A 491 -11.48 -8.36 20.98
N GLY A 492 -12.01 -7.45 21.82
CA GLY A 492 -11.67 -7.32 23.24
C GLY A 492 -11.68 -8.64 24.00
N LYS A 493 -12.72 -9.46 23.79
CA LYS A 493 -12.85 -10.80 24.42
C LYS A 493 -11.76 -11.81 24.04
N PHE A 494 -11.05 -11.58 22.93
CA PHE A 494 -10.00 -12.49 22.45
C PHE A 494 -8.59 -12.07 22.92
N VAL A 495 -8.43 -10.80 23.28
CA VAL A 495 -7.13 -10.16 23.61
C VAL A 495 -7.03 -9.80 25.10
N ASN A 496 -8.16 -9.70 25.79
CA ASN A 496 -8.28 -9.62 27.25
C ASN A 496 -9.21 -10.77 27.73
N PRO A 497 -8.79 -12.04 27.58
CA PRO A 497 -9.63 -13.20 27.89
C PRO A 497 -9.84 -13.44 29.39
#